data_AF-A0AAP0CJV6-F1
#
_entry.id   AF-A0AAP0CJV6-F1
#
_cell.length_a   1.000
_cell.length_b   1.000
_cell.length_c   1.000
_cell.angle_alpha   90.00
_cell.angle_beta   90.00
_cell.angle_gamma   90.00
#
_symmetry.space_group_name_H-M   'P 1'
#
loop_
_entity.id
_entity.type
_entity.pdbx_description
1 polymer ?
#
loop_
_entity_poly.entity_id
_entity_poly.type
_entity_poly.pdbx_seq_one_letter_code
_entity_poly.pdbx_strand_id
1 'polypeptide(L)'
;MDTPSDSRRSLPSKDSAIGFAAARRSSPSIVRVKRSSNIETVVGKENGGLGDTVYCEVCQMAVNIVFSTEKHLAARYNKPDAEIVDHYTYCILGDGCQMEGISNEACSLAGHWGLGKLIAFYDDNHISIDGDTEIAFSENVDKRFEALGWHIIWVKNGNTGYDEIRDAIKEAKTVTDKPTLIKVTTTIGFGSPNKVNSYSVHGAALGAKEVDATRQNLGWPYEPFHVPDEVKKHWSRHTPDGAALEAEWNAKFSAYESKYPEDAAELKSIVTGVFPAGWEKALPELAGLPTMELIHKDGTHPTNTFIC
;
A
#
# COMPACT_ATOMS: atom_id res chain seq x y z
N MET A 1 -34.15 -2.77 10.62
CA MET A 1 -34.19 -2.08 9.32
C MET A 1 -33.61 -0.70 9.55
N ASP A 2 -32.32 -0.57 9.27
CA ASP A 2 -31.62 0.67 8.93
C ASP A 2 -30.17 0.25 8.69
N THR A 3 -29.91 -0.22 7.48
CA THR A 3 -28.55 -0.37 6.96
C THR A 3 -27.95 1.04 6.87
N PRO A 4 -26.76 1.29 7.44
CA PRO A 4 -26.05 2.54 7.17
C PRO A 4 -25.92 2.67 5.66
N SER A 5 -26.44 3.77 5.14
CA SER A 5 -26.38 4.08 3.72
C SER A 5 -24.95 3.91 3.21
N ASP A 6 -24.79 3.01 2.25
CA ASP A 6 -23.64 2.94 1.37
C ASP A 6 -23.48 4.33 0.73
N SER A 7 -22.59 5.13 1.33
CA SER A 7 -22.05 6.32 0.71
C SER A 7 -21.24 5.84 -0.47
N ARG A 8 -21.94 5.58 -1.59
CA ARG A 8 -21.39 5.15 -2.88
C ARG A 8 -20.06 5.82 -3.11
N ARG A 9 -18.97 5.09 -2.85
CA ARG A 9 -17.61 5.50 -3.16
C ARG A 9 -17.48 5.38 -4.68
N SER A 10 -17.88 6.41 -5.42
CA SER A 10 -17.80 6.40 -6.88
C SER A 10 -16.33 6.25 -7.31
N LEU A 11 -16.06 5.37 -8.29
CA LEU A 11 -14.74 5.26 -8.93
C LEU A 11 -14.24 6.65 -9.38
N PRO A 12 -12.91 6.91 -9.37
CA PRO A 12 -12.37 8.16 -9.87
C PRO A 12 -12.85 8.42 -11.30
N SER A 13 -13.54 9.54 -11.51
CA SER A 13 -14.08 9.90 -12.82
C SER A 13 -13.03 10.62 -13.67
N LYS A 14 -13.26 10.73 -14.99
CA LYS A 14 -12.45 11.57 -15.88
C LYS A 14 -12.37 13.02 -15.37
N ASP A 15 -13.47 13.54 -14.85
CA ASP A 15 -13.52 14.91 -14.30
C ASP A 15 -12.67 15.05 -13.03
N SER A 16 -12.54 13.99 -12.23
CA SER A 16 -11.63 13.99 -11.07
C SER A 16 -10.16 14.07 -11.50
N ALA A 17 -9.78 13.40 -12.59
CA ALA A 17 -8.43 13.47 -13.14
C ALA A 17 -8.12 14.84 -13.79
N ILE A 18 -9.11 15.43 -14.47
CA ILE A 18 -8.99 16.79 -15.01
C ILE A 18 -8.90 17.82 -13.87
N GLY A 19 -9.69 17.63 -12.81
CA GLY A 19 -9.65 18.43 -11.59
C GLY A 19 -8.26 18.41 -10.93
N PHE A 20 -7.58 17.26 -10.92
CA PHE A 20 -6.20 17.14 -10.42
C PHE A 20 -5.21 17.99 -11.23
N ALA A 21 -5.34 18.01 -12.57
CA ALA A 21 -4.50 18.85 -13.43
C ALA A 21 -4.80 20.36 -13.30
N ALA A 22 -6.04 20.73 -12.97
CA ALA A 22 -6.49 22.12 -12.84
C ALA A 22 -6.28 22.72 -11.44
N ALA A 23 -6.35 21.91 -10.37
CA ALA A 23 -6.43 22.38 -8.99
C ALA A 23 -5.07 22.38 -8.27
N ARG A 24 -4.18 23.32 -8.60
CA ARG A 24 -3.07 23.72 -7.69
C ARG A 24 -3.52 24.46 -6.42
N ARG A 25 -4.84 24.54 -6.12
CA ARG A 25 -5.38 25.32 -5.00
C ARG A 25 -6.37 24.62 -4.07
N SER A 26 -6.77 23.36 -4.30
CA SER A 26 -7.71 22.70 -3.38
C SER A 26 -7.70 21.15 -3.36
N SER A 27 -6.90 20.50 -4.21
CA SER A 27 -6.72 19.04 -4.17
C SER A 27 -5.29 18.73 -3.72
N PRO A 28 -5.09 17.90 -2.67
CA PRO A 28 -3.75 17.56 -2.23
C PRO A 28 -3.03 16.78 -3.33
N SER A 29 -1.76 17.12 -3.57
CA SER A 29 -0.82 16.43 -4.48
C SER A 29 -0.44 15.01 -4.01
N ILE A 30 -1.12 14.51 -2.96
CA ILE A 30 -0.89 13.28 -2.24
C ILE A 30 -2.21 12.48 -2.22
N VAL A 31 -2.10 11.19 -2.56
CA VAL A 31 -3.19 10.21 -2.57
C VAL A 31 -3.71 10.03 -1.13
N ARG A 32 -5.01 10.21 -0.89
CA ARG A 32 -5.63 10.15 0.45
C ARG A 32 -6.73 9.08 0.56
N VAL A 33 -6.63 8.18 1.54
CA VAL A 33 -7.63 7.14 1.90
C VAL A 33 -9.04 7.69 2.07
N LYS A 34 -9.19 8.83 2.76
CA LYS A 34 -10.52 9.38 3.08
C LYS A 34 -11.19 10.13 1.92
N ARG A 35 -10.49 10.38 0.80
CA ARG A 35 -10.99 11.28 -0.26
C ARG A 35 -11.15 10.65 -1.63
N SER A 36 -10.63 9.44 -1.87
CA SER A 36 -10.90 8.72 -3.13
C SER A 36 -11.17 7.24 -2.89
N SER A 37 -12.07 6.68 -3.68
CA SER A 37 -12.45 5.27 -3.68
C SER A 37 -11.25 4.39 -4.08
N ASN A 38 -11.15 3.20 -3.47
CA ASN A 38 -10.15 2.17 -3.77
C ASN A 38 -8.68 2.58 -3.53
N ILE A 39 -8.46 3.59 -2.69
CA ILE A 39 -7.16 3.89 -2.11
C ILE A 39 -7.08 3.20 -0.76
N GLU A 40 -6.17 2.24 -0.64
CA GLU A 40 -5.97 1.51 0.63
C GLU A 40 -5.16 2.33 1.64
N THR A 41 -4.28 3.24 1.18
CA THR A 41 -3.46 4.08 2.08
C THR A 41 -3.13 5.49 1.58
N VAL A 42 -2.74 6.37 2.51
CA VAL A 42 -2.22 7.71 2.22
C VAL A 42 -0.72 7.57 2.01
N VAL A 43 -0.20 8.06 0.89
CA VAL A 43 1.25 8.11 0.64
C VAL A 43 1.64 9.58 0.50
N GLY A 44 2.08 10.20 1.61
CA GLY A 44 2.69 11.53 1.67
C GLY A 44 2.23 12.50 2.78
N LYS A 45 3.07 13.48 3.14
CA LYS A 45 2.79 14.54 4.14
C LYS A 45 2.52 15.91 3.51
N GLU A 46 1.60 16.65 4.11
CA GLU A 46 1.16 18.00 3.67
C GLU A 46 2.08 19.16 4.11
N ASN A 47 3.10 18.92 4.94
CA ASN A 47 3.84 19.99 5.59
C ASN A 47 5.29 20.06 5.12
N GLY A 48 5.56 20.80 4.04
CA GLY A 48 6.77 21.60 3.74
C GLY A 48 8.20 21.09 4.05
N GLY A 49 8.39 19.87 4.53
CA GLY A 49 9.67 19.19 4.69
C GLY A 49 10.00 18.40 3.42
N LEU A 50 11.29 18.13 3.23
CA LEU A 50 11.83 17.41 2.07
C LEU A 50 10.94 16.23 1.66
N GLY A 51 10.67 16.13 0.36
CA GLY A 51 9.68 15.23 -0.26
C GLY A 51 9.96 13.73 -0.12
N ASP A 52 10.95 13.32 0.67
CA ASP A 52 11.46 11.96 0.72
C ASP A 52 10.74 11.09 1.76
N THR A 53 10.18 11.68 2.83
CA THR A 53 9.44 10.92 3.88
C THR A 53 8.09 10.35 3.37
N VAL A 54 7.71 10.66 2.13
CA VAL A 54 6.40 10.36 1.53
C VAL A 54 6.27 8.90 1.10
N TYR A 55 7.36 8.30 0.63
CA TYR A 55 7.40 6.92 0.11
C TYR A 55 7.62 5.85 1.20
N CYS A 56 7.96 6.32 2.39
CA CYS A 56 8.64 5.60 3.47
C CYS A 56 7.69 4.67 4.28
N GLU A 57 6.41 5.01 4.40
CA GLU A 57 5.44 4.26 5.21
C GLU A 57 4.84 3.04 4.49
N VAL A 58 5.01 2.92 3.16
CA VAL A 58 4.34 1.88 2.37
C VAL A 58 4.88 0.48 2.72
N CYS A 59 6.20 0.33 2.89
CA CYS A 59 6.80 -0.93 3.33
C CYS A 59 6.32 -1.32 4.73
N GLN A 60 6.46 -0.42 5.70
CA GLN A 60 6.08 -0.69 7.09
C GLN A 60 4.61 -1.08 7.20
N MET A 61 3.75 -0.37 6.48
CA MET A 61 2.33 -0.66 6.52
C MET A 61 1.99 -1.95 5.77
N ALA A 62 2.59 -2.25 4.61
CA ALA A 62 2.37 -3.51 3.92
C ALA A 62 2.77 -4.71 4.82
N VAL A 63 3.88 -4.60 5.54
CA VAL A 63 4.30 -5.59 6.55
C VAL A 63 3.28 -5.69 7.68
N ASN A 64 2.81 -4.55 8.21
CA ASN A 64 1.81 -4.54 9.26
C ASN A 64 0.47 -5.14 8.81
N ILE A 65 0.01 -4.85 7.60
CA ILE A 65 -1.21 -5.42 6.99
C ILE A 65 -1.04 -6.93 6.88
N VAL A 66 0.01 -7.43 6.22
CA VAL A 66 0.19 -8.88 6.05
C VAL A 66 0.32 -9.59 7.39
N PHE A 67 1.06 -9.02 8.34
CA PHE A 67 1.18 -9.63 9.66
C PHE A 67 -0.14 -9.62 10.44
N SER A 68 -0.73 -8.44 10.64
CA SER A 68 -1.87 -8.26 11.56
C SER A 68 -3.23 -8.58 10.96
N THR A 69 -3.43 -8.38 9.66
CA THR A 69 -4.74 -8.54 9.00
C THR A 69 -4.85 -9.80 8.16
N GLU A 70 -3.74 -10.34 7.64
CA GLU A 70 -3.76 -11.58 6.86
C GLU A 70 -3.31 -12.76 7.71
N LYS A 71 -2.00 -12.87 8.01
CA LYS A 71 -1.42 -14.06 8.63
C LYS A 71 -1.97 -14.33 10.04
N HIS A 72 -2.10 -13.28 10.86
CA HIS A 72 -2.65 -13.42 12.21
C HIS A 72 -4.15 -13.76 12.21
N LEU A 73 -4.96 -13.06 11.42
CA LEU A 73 -6.40 -13.32 11.35
C LEU A 73 -6.68 -14.68 10.70
N ALA A 74 -5.94 -15.07 9.66
CA ALA A 74 -6.00 -16.40 9.08
C ALA A 74 -5.70 -17.47 10.12
N ALA A 75 -4.63 -17.31 10.91
CA ALA A 75 -4.28 -18.27 11.96
C ALA A 75 -5.33 -18.38 13.08
N ARG A 76 -6.01 -17.27 13.43
CA ARG A 76 -7.08 -17.28 14.45
C ARG A 76 -8.40 -17.84 13.94
N TYR A 77 -8.81 -17.44 12.75
CA TYR A 77 -10.19 -17.58 12.28
C TYR A 77 -10.37 -18.62 11.18
N ASN A 78 -9.34 -18.99 10.43
CA ASN A 78 -9.46 -20.12 9.50
C ASN A 78 -9.56 -21.44 10.29
N LYS A 79 -10.39 -22.34 9.79
CA LYS A 79 -10.61 -23.70 10.33
C LYS A 79 -10.24 -24.72 9.25
N PRO A 80 -10.00 -26.00 9.60
CA PRO A 80 -9.63 -27.04 8.63
C PRO A 80 -10.61 -27.19 7.45
N ASP A 81 -11.87 -26.77 7.63
CA ASP A 81 -12.95 -26.85 6.65
C ASP A 81 -13.54 -25.48 6.27
N ALA A 82 -12.96 -24.37 6.75
CA ALA A 82 -13.41 -23.02 6.42
C ALA A 82 -12.25 -22.02 6.40
N GLU A 83 -11.82 -21.64 5.20
CA GLU A 83 -10.82 -20.61 4.96
C GLU A 83 -11.52 -19.29 4.63
N ILE A 84 -11.40 -18.31 5.53
CA ILE A 84 -12.12 -17.03 5.46
C ILE A 84 -11.16 -15.87 5.18
N VAL A 85 -9.97 -15.89 5.78
CA VAL A 85 -8.92 -14.91 5.52
C VAL A 85 -7.86 -15.56 4.65
N ASP A 86 -7.88 -15.21 3.37
CA ASP A 86 -6.88 -15.65 2.38
C ASP A 86 -6.76 -14.58 1.29
N HIS A 87 -5.78 -13.69 1.41
CA HIS A 87 -5.50 -12.70 0.39
C HIS A 87 -4.02 -12.38 0.30
N TYR A 88 -3.61 -11.78 -0.80
CA TYR A 88 -2.25 -11.26 -0.98
C TYR A 88 -2.20 -9.78 -0.64
N THR A 89 -1.00 -9.28 -0.34
CA THR A 89 -0.72 -7.85 -0.27
C THR A 89 0.40 -7.53 -1.25
N TYR A 90 0.13 -6.55 -2.11
CA TYR A 90 1.08 -6.07 -3.10
C TYR A 90 1.56 -4.68 -2.73
N CYS A 91 2.85 -4.42 -2.92
CA CYS A 91 3.46 -3.12 -2.69
C CYS A 91 4.28 -2.71 -3.92
N ILE A 92 4.32 -1.42 -4.26
CA ILE A 92 5.19 -0.90 -5.31
C ILE A 92 6.11 0.15 -4.66
N LEU A 93 7.41 -0.01 -4.89
CA LEU A 93 8.50 0.71 -4.24
C LEU A 93 9.45 1.25 -5.31
N GLY A 94 10.11 2.38 -5.03
CA GLY A 94 11.22 2.88 -5.84
C GLY A 94 12.51 3.00 -5.02
N ASP A 95 13.55 3.58 -5.61
CA ASP A 95 14.86 3.77 -4.96
C ASP A 95 14.77 4.53 -3.64
N GLY A 96 13.93 5.57 -3.59
CA GLY A 96 13.67 6.35 -2.38
C GLY A 96 13.17 5.50 -1.21
N CYS A 97 12.29 4.52 -1.48
CA CYS A 97 11.84 3.59 -0.45
C CYS A 97 13.00 2.74 0.06
N GLN A 98 13.90 2.31 -0.82
CA GLN A 98 14.99 1.40 -0.49
C GLN A 98 16.10 2.06 0.34
N MET A 99 16.27 3.38 0.20
CA MET A 99 17.23 4.16 0.99
C MET A 99 16.76 4.42 2.43
N GLU A 100 15.45 4.37 2.67
CA GLU A 100 14.87 4.72 3.97
C GLU A 100 15.02 3.59 5.00
N GLY A 101 15.57 3.92 6.17
CA GLY A 101 15.90 2.93 7.22
C GLY A 101 14.69 2.14 7.73
N ILE A 102 13.52 2.78 7.85
CA ILE A 102 12.28 2.11 8.29
C ILE A 102 11.84 1.01 7.32
N SER A 103 12.13 1.16 6.02
CA SER A 103 11.82 0.12 5.03
C SER A 103 12.64 -1.13 5.32
N ASN A 104 13.90 -0.97 5.72
CA ASN A 104 14.80 -2.06 6.04
C ASN A 104 14.41 -2.74 7.36
N GLU A 105 14.00 -1.98 8.38
CA GLU A 105 13.43 -2.53 9.62
C GLU A 105 12.20 -3.39 9.33
N ALA A 106 11.25 -2.86 8.56
CA ALA A 106 10.05 -3.58 8.15
C ALA A 106 10.38 -4.84 7.33
N CYS A 107 11.29 -4.74 6.36
CA CYS A 107 11.67 -5.86 5.51
C CYS A 107 12.42 -6.96 6.29
N SER A 108 13.26 -6.57 7.26
CA SER A 108 13.89 -7.52 8.18
C SER A 108 12.84 -8.30 8.97
N LEU A 109 11.81 -7.62 9.47
CA LEU A 109 10.75 -8.25 10.25
C LEU A 109 9.87 -9.16 9.39
N ALA A 110 9.53 -8.74 8.17
CA ALA A 110 8.75 -9.53 7.23
C ALA A 110 9.45 -10.83 6.82
N GLY A 111 10.76 -10.77 6.58
CA GLY A 111 11.56 -11.94 6.30
C GLY A 111 11.66 -12.88 7.50
N HIS A 112 11.90 -12.32 8.70
CA HIS A 112 11.90 -13.09 9.95
C HIS A 112 10.58 -13.84 10.20
N TRP A 113 9.44 -13.21 9.92
CA TRP A 113 8.12 -13.83 10.09
C TRP A 113 7.68 -14.73 8.93
N GLY A 114 8.45 -14.81 7.84
CA GLY A 114 8.09 -15.63 6.68
C GLY A 114 6.74 -15.24 6.06
N LEU A 115 6.55 -13.95 5.76
CA LEU A 115 5.30 -13.42 5.22
C LEU A 115 5.11 -13.75 3.72
N GLY A 116 4.82 -15.02 3.40
CA GLY A 116 4.71 -15.52 2.01
C GLY A 116 3.66 -14.88 1.10
N LYS A 117 2.66 -14.20 1.67
CA LYS A 117 1.63 -13.48 0.90
C LYS A 117 1.95 -11.99 0.66
N LEU A 118 3.14 -11.55 1.06
CA LEU A 118 3.69 -10.23 0.74
C LEU A 118 4.53 -10.29 -0.54
N ILE A 119 4.11 -9.55 -1.57
CA ILE A 119 4.83 -9.42 -2.83
C ILE A 119 5.10 -7.93 -3.10
N ALA A 120 6.37 -7.54 -3.07
CA ALA A 120 6.79 -6.17 -3.35
C ALA A 120 7.38 -6.07 -4.76
N PHE A 121 6.99 -5.06 -5.52
CA PHE A 121 7.63 -4.65 -6.76
C PHE A 121 8.58 -3.50 -6.48
N TYR A 122 9.82 -3.63 -6.91
CA TYR A 122 10.79 -2.54 -6.89
C TYR A 122 10.98 -2.03 -8.31
N ASP A 123 10.55 -0.79 -8.55
CA ASP A 123 10.84 -0.02 -9.76
C ASP A 123 12.31 0.41 -9.74
N ASP A 124 13.15 -0.43 -10.35
CA ASP A 124 14.59 -0.28 -10.46
C ASP A 124 14.93 0.55 -11.71
N ASN A 125 14.80 1.87 -11.58
CA ASN A 125 14.97 2.81 -12.69
C ASN A 125 16.25 3.65 -12.61
N HIS A 126 17.03 3.51 -11.51
CA HIS A 126 18.33 4.14 -11.27
C HIS A 126 18.29 5.68 -11.19
N ILE A 127 17.12 6.29 -10.94
CA ILE A 127 16.95 7.74 -10.88
C ILE A 127 16.21 8.17 -9.61
N SER A 128 16.89 8.99 -8.82
CA SER A 128 16.34 9.74 -7.70
C SER A 128 16.06 11.20 -8.08
N ILE A 129 15.58 12.00 -7.12
CA ILE A 129 15.32 13.43 -7.33
C ILE A 129 16.59 14.22 -7.71
N ASP A 130 17.74 13.84 -7.16
CA ASP A 130 19.02 14.54 -7.34
C ASP A 130 19.84 14.02 -8.52
N GLY A 131 19.35 12.99 -9.24
CA GLY A 131 20.07 12.43 -10.38
C GLY A 131 20.11 10.91 -10.37
N ASP A 132 21.13 10.39 -11.03
CA ASP A 132 21.49 8.98 -11.04
C ASP A 132 21.70 8.46 -9.60
N THR A 133 21.16 7.29 -9.28
CA THR A 133 21.28 6.70 -7.94
C THR A 133 22.73 6.47 -7.54
N GLU A 134 23.67 6.28 -8.47
CA GLU A 134 25.10 6.06 -8.16
C GLU A 134 25.75 7.17 -7.32
N ILE A 135 25.15 8.38 -7.27
CA ILE A 135 25.66 9.47 -6.44
C ILE A 135 25.46 9.23 -4.93
N ALA A 136 24.48 8.40 -4.53
CA ALA A 136 24.07 8.22 -3.13
C ALA A 136 23.58 6.80 -2.76
N PHE A 137 23.33 5.93 -3.72
CA PHE A 137 22.72 4.61 -3.57
C PHE A 137 23.31 3.62 -4.57
N SER A 138 24.39 2.94 -4.14
CA SER A 138 25.16 1.98 -4.94
C SER A 138 25.28 0.60 -4.26
N GLU A 139 24.38 0.32 -3.31
CA GLU A 139 24.32 -0.99 -2.66
C GLU A 139 23.70 -2.07 -3.57
N ASN A 140 23.93 -3.33 -3.22
CA ASN A 140 23.26 -4.43 -3.89
C ASN A 140 21.96 -4.78 -3.15
N VAL A 141 20.84 -4.23 -3.63
CA VAL A 141 19.50 -4.46 -3.06
C VAL A 141 19.15 -5.95 -3.04
N ASP A 142 19.46 -6.68 -4.10
CA ASP A 142 19.16 -8.11 -4.24
C ASP A 142 19.81 -8.90 -3.08
N LYS A 143 21.11 -8.69 -2.86
CA LYS A 143 21.86 -9.31 -1.76
C LYS A 143 21.38 -8.88 -0.38
N ARG A 144 20.98 -7.61 -0.22
CA ARG A 144 20.40 -7.13 1.04
C ARG A 144 19.12 -7.89 1.34
N PHE A 145 18.19 -7.99 0.39
CA PHE A 145 16.94 -8.71 0.59
C PHE A 145 17.12 -10.23 0.75
N GLU A 146 18.07 -10.85 0.04
CA GLU A 146 18.48 -12.24 0.30
C GLU A 146 18.92 -12.42 1.75
N ALA A 147 19.73 -11.50 2.28
CA ALA A 147 20.19 -11.53 3.68
C ALA A 147 19.04 -11.30 4.68
N LEU A 148 17.99 -10.56 4.30
CA LEU A 148 16.77 -10.39 5.10
C LEU A 148 15.85 -11.63 5.02
N GLY A 149 16.15 -12.63 4.20
CA GLY A 149 15.35 -13.85 4.08
C GLY A 149 14.21 -13.78 3.05
N TRP A 150 14.30 -12.87 2.07
CA TRP A 150 13.30 -12.71 1.01
C TRP A 150 13.60 -13.63 -0.19
N HIS A 151 12.56 -13.96 -0.95
CA HIS A 151 12.69 -14.51 -2.31
C HIS A 151 12.85 -13.37 -3.32
N ILE A 152 13.80 -13.49 -4.25
CA ILE A 152 14.10 -12.43 -5.22
C ILE A 152 13.81 -12.93 -6.62
N ILE A 153 13.09 -12.12 -7.39
CA ILE A 153 12.84 -12.35 -8.82
C ILE A 153 13.24 -11.07 -9.56
N TRP A 154 14.02 -11.20 -10.62
CA TRP A 154 14.44 -10.05 -11.43
C TRP A 154 13.82 -10.08 -12.82
N VAL A 155 12.93 -9.13 -13.07
CA VAL A 155 12.38 -8.82 -14.39
C VAL A 155 13.23 -7.73 -15.03
N LYS A 156 13.97 -8.08 -16.09
CA LYS A 156 14.93 -7.16 -16.73
C LYS A 156 14.28 -6.18 -17.68
N ASN A 157 13.11 -6.50 -18.22
CA ASN A 157 12.37 -5.64 -19.15
C ASN A 157 11.01 -5.24 -18.57
N GLY A 158 11.00 -4.24 -17.69
CA GLY A 158 9.76 -3.70 -17.12
C GLY A 158 8.92 -2.85 -18.08
N ASN A 159 9.53 -2.30 -19.14
CA ASN A 159 8.85 -1.38 -20.07
C ASN A 159 7.80 -2.11 -20.94
N THR A 160 8.12 -3.34 -21.37
CA THR A 160 7.28 -4.11 -22.30
C THR A 160 7.17 -5.60 -21.97
N GLY A 161 7.92 -6.10 -20.98
CA GLY A 161 7.94 -7.52 -20.57
C GLY A 161 6.75 -7.91 -19.70
N TYR A 162 5.52 -7.66 -20.17
CA TYR A 162 4.31 -7.93 -19.39
C TYR A 162 4.13 -9.42 -19.05
N ASP A 163 4.61 -10.32 -19.92
CA ASP A 163 4.57 -11.76 -19.69
C ASP A 163 5.56 -12.15 -18.57
N GLU A 164 6.77 -11.58 -18.58
CA GLU A 164 7.78 -11.79 -17.53
C GLU A 164 7.26 -11.33 -16.15
N ILE A 165 6.59 -10.16 -16.09
CA ILE A 165 5.97 -9.68 -14.85
C ILE A 165 4.87 -10.65 -14.38
N ARG A 166 4.04 -11.15 -15.31
CA ARG A 166 2.98 -12.11 -14.96
C ARG A 166 3.54 -13.44 -14.47
N ASP A 167 4.63 -13.90 -15.05
CA ASP A 167 5.28 -15.15 -14.62
C ASP A 167 6.01 -14.97 -13.29
N ALA A 168 6.65 -13.82 -13.05
CA ALA A 168 7.22 -13.47 -11.75
C ALA A 168 6.17 -13.46 -10.63
N ILE A 169 4.96 -12.93 -10.89
CA ILE A 169 3.86 -12.97 -9.92
C ILE A 169 3.43 -14.41 -9.63
N LYS A 170 3.33 -15.27 -10.66
CA LYS A 170 2.97 -16.68 -10.46
C LYS A 170 4.04 -17.40 -9.64
N GLU A 171 5.31 -17.19 -9.95
CA GLU A 171 6.44 -17.76 -9.21
C GLU A 171 6.44 -17.29 -7.76
N ALA A 172 6.28 -15.99 -7.51
CA ALA A 172 6.21 -15.42 -6.16
C ALA A 172 5.15 -16.12 -5.30
N LYS A 173 3.98 -16.41 -5.89
CA LYS A 173 2.89 -17.11 -5.20
C LYS A 173 3.19 -18.58 -4.88
N THR A 174 4.19 -19.20 -5.50
CA THR A 174 4.64 -20.55 -5.15
C THR A 174 5.52 -20.58 -3.90
N VAL A 175 6.09 -19.44 -3.52
CA VAL A 175 6.94 -19.29 -2.34
C VAL A 175 6.10 -18.82 -1.16
N THR A 176 5.67 -19.77 -0.33
CA THR A 176 4.69 -19.51 0.75
C THR A 176 5.33 -19.21 2.11
N ASP A 177 6.63 -19.44 2.25
CA ASP A 177 7.37 -19.33 3.51
C ASP A 177 8.23 -18.05 3.60
N LYS A 178 8.29 -17.25 2.53
CA LYS A 178 9.09 -16.01 2.46
C LYS A 178 8.37 -14.92 1.69
N PRO A 179 8.47 -13.65 2.13
CA PRO A 179 8.04 -12.53 1.29
C PRO A 179 8.88 -12.48 0.00
N THR A 180 8.30 -11.96 -1.08
CA THR A 180 8.99 -11.86 -2.38
C THR A 180 9.22 -10.41 -2.80
N LEU A 181 10.45 -10.11 -3.24
CA LEU A 181 10.81 -8.89 -3.95
C LEU A 181 10.93 -9.20 -5.45
N ILE A 182 10.04 -8.63 -6.25
CA ILE A 182 10.14 -8.61 -7.71
C ILE A 182 10.82 -7.31 -8.10
N LYS A 183 12.12 -7.36 -8.37
CA LYS A 183 12.87 -6.24 -8.94
C LYS A 183 12.53 -6.12 -10.42
N VAL A 184 12.05 -4.96 -10.83
CA VAL A 184 11.62 -4.68 -12.20
C VAL A 184 12.46 -3.54 -12.73
N THR A 185 13.38 -3.83 -13.65
CA THR A 185 14.19 -2.78 -14.27
C THR A 185 13.33 -2.03 -15.28
N THR A 186 13.13 -0.73 -15.07
CA THR A 186 12.34 0.13 -15.95
C THR A 186 13.16 1.32 -16.45
N THR A 187 12.55 2.15 -17.30
CA THR A 187 13.12 3.43 -17.69
C THR A 187 12.20 4.56 -17.25
N ILE A 188 12.66 5.41 -16.33
CA ILE A 188 11.86 6.57 -15.89
C ILE A 188 11.54 7.49 -17.08
N GLY A 189 10.28 7.92 -17.17
CA GLY A 189 9.81 8.73 -18.30
C GLY A 189 9.79 7.99 -19.64
N PHE A 190 9.67 6.66 -19.63
CA PHE A 190 9.58 5.84 -20.84
C PHE A 190 8.61 6.45 -21.88
N GLY A 191 9.10 6.57 -23.12
CA GLY A 191 8.37 7.19 -24.22
C GLY A 191 8.64 8.68 -24.43
N SER A 192 9.18 9.41 -23.44
CA SER A 192 9.54 10.83 -23.58
C SER A 192 10.85 10.98 -24.36
N PRO A 193 10.84 11.47 -25.61
CA PRO A 193 12.05 11.46 -26.44
C PRO A 193 13.19 12.32 -25.90
N ASN A 194 12.90 13.43 -25.22
CA ASN A 194 13.93 14.37 -24.77
C ASN A 194 14.21 14.33 -23.27
N LYS A 195 13.37 13.65 -22.49
CA LYS A 195 13.51 13.62 -21.02
C LYS A 195 13.57 12.22 -20.40
N VAL A 196 13.46 11.15 -21.20
CA VAL A 196 13.64 9.77 -20.74
C VAL A 196 14.94 9.60 -19.97
N ASN A 197 14.92 8.75 -18.94
CA ASN A 197 16.09 8.40 -18.13
C ASN A 197 16.80 9.61 -17.50
N SER A 198 16.03 10.59 -17.01
CA SER A 198 16.57 11.80 -16.40
C SER A 198 15.75 12.21 -15.18
N TYR A 199 16.42 12.66 -14.12
CA TYR A 199 15.76 13.18 -12.89
C TYR A 199 14.74 14.29 -13.16
N SER A 200 14.87 15.05 -14.27
CA SER A 200 13.92 16.10 -14.62
C SER A 200 12.49 15.61 -14.92
N VAL A 201 12.26 14.31 -15.14
CA VAL A 201 10.91 13.73 -15.29
C VAL A 201 10.29 13.24 -13.98
N HIS A 202 11.07 13.19 -12.89
CA HIS A 202 10.62 12.64 -11.62
C HIS A 202 9.54 13.52 -10.97
N GLY A 203 9.84 14.81 -10.77
CA GLY A 203 9.01 15.70 -9.95
C GLY A 203 8.29 16.83 -10.71
N ALA A 204 8.44 16.90 -12.04
CA ALA A 204 7.96 18.03 -12.84
C ALA A 204 7.09 17.58 -14.03
N ALA A 205 6.10 18.40 -14.38
CA ALA A 205 5.33 18.20 -15.60
C ALA A 205 6.25 18.24 -16.83
N LEU A 206 6.02 17.33 -17.79
CA LEU A 206 6.83 17.25 -19.01
C LEU A 206 6.79 18.56 -19.83
N GLY A 207 5.65 19.24 -19.83
CA GLY A 207 5.36 20.42 -20.65
C GLY A 207 4.70 20.03 -21.98
N ALA A 208 3.82 20.89 -22.51
CA ALA A 208 2.93 20.54 -23.63
C ALA A 208 3.68 19.96 -24.85
N LYS A 209 4.79 20.59 -25.26
CA LYS A 209 5.61 20.11 -26.39
C LYS A 209 6.14 18.70 -26.18
N GLU A 210 6.62 18.41 -24.98
CA GLU A 210 7.17 17.08 -24.67
C GLU A 210 6.04 16.06 -24.56
N VAL A 211 4.89 16.43 -23.99
CA VAL A 211 3.72 15.54 -23.95
C VAL A 211 3.28 15.13 -25.36
N ASP A 212 3.23 16.08 -26.31
CA ASP A 212 2.86 15.78 -27.70
C ASP A 212 3.91 14.89 -28.38
N ALA A 213 5.20 15.15 -28.14
CA ALA A 213 6.28 14.32 -28.64
C ALA A 213 6.23 12.90 -28.05
N THR A 214 5.95 12.76 -26.76
CA THR A 214 5.76 11.46 -26.08
C THR A 214 4.58 10.70 -26.69
N ARG A 215 3.44 11.36 -26.94
CA ARG A 215 2.29 10.73 -27.60
C ARG A 215 2.64 10.20 -28.98
N GLN A 216 3.33 11.01 -29.79
CA GLN A 216 3.77 10.59 -31.12
C GLN A 216 4.72 9.39 -31.05
N ASN A 217 5.69 9.42 -30.12
CA ASN A 217 6.66 8.35 -29.94
C ASN A 217 6.01 7.03 -29.47
N LEU A 218 4.98 7.11 -28.62
CA LEU A 218 4.21 5.96 -28.17
C LEU A 218 3.12 5.53 -29.16
N GLY A 219 2.98 6.22 -30.30
CA GLY A 219 1.91 5.95 -31.26
C GLY A 219 0.51 6.15 -30.68
N TRP A 220 0.34 7.10 -29.76
CA TRP A 220 -0.93 7.42 -29.10
C TRP A 220 -1.68 8.52 -29.86
N PRO A 221 -2.70 8.19 -30.69
CA PRO A 221 -3.36 9.16 -31.57
C PRO A 221 -4.47 9.96 -30.87
N TYR A 222 -4.71 9.70 -29.58
CA TYR A 222 -5.87 10.25 -28.89
C TYR A 222 -5.55 11.53 -28.12
N GLU A 223 -6.57 12.38 -28.04
CA GLU A 223 -6.54 13.64 -27.30
C GLU A 223 -6.33 13.46 -25.78
N PRO A 224 -5.92 14.52 -25.05
CA PRO A 224 -5.78 14.49 -23.61
C PRO A 224 -7.04 13.94 -22.90
N PHE A 225 -6.82 13.09 -21.89
CA PHE A 225 -7.88 12.44 -21.10
C PHE A 225 -8.87 11.61 -21.94
N HIS A 226 -8.45 11.14 -23.12
CA HIS A 226 -9.20 10.13 -23.86
C HIS A 226 -8.87 8.73 -23.33
N VAL A 227 -9.90 7.92 -23.11
CA VAL A 227 -9.76 6.50 -22.77
C VAL A 227 -10.46 5.71 -23.88
N PRO A 228 -9.72 4.97 -24.72
CA PRO A 228 -10.30 4.18 -25.79
C PRO A 228 -11.27 3.11 -25.26
N ASP A 229 -12.29 2.78 -26.03
CA ASP A 229 -13.34 1.86 -25.57
C ASP A 229 -12.83 0.43 -25.40
N GLU A 230 -11.85 0.02 -26.20
CA GLU A 230 -11.16 -1.26 -26.04
C GLU A 230 -10.40 -1.34 -24.70
N VAL A 231 -9.81 -0.23 -24.24
CA VAL A 231 -9.15 -0.16 -22.92
C VAL A 231 -10.20 -0.24 -21.81
N LYS A 232 -11.31 0.50 -21.93
CA LYS A 232 -12.42 0.41 -20.94
C LYS A 232 -12.96 -1.00 -20.84
N LYS A 233 -13.22 -1.65 -21.98
CA LYS A 233 -13.73 -3.02 -22.06
C LYS A 233 -12.71 -4.03 -21.52
N HIS A 234 -11.43 -3.86 -21.86
CA HIS A 234 -10.38 -4.70 -21.30
C HIS A 234 -10.31 -4.57 -19.78
N TRP A 235 -10.52 -3.37 -19.24
CA TRP A 235 -10.40 -3.15 -17.81
C TRP A 235 -11.61 -3.63 -17.01
N SER A 236 -12.82 -3.36 -17.51
CA SER A 236 -14.08 -3.78 -16.90
C SER A 236 -14.34 -5.29 -16.96
N ARG A 237 -13.54 -6.06 -17.71
CA ARG A 237 -13.69 -7.53 -17.79
C ARG A 237 -13.59 -8.23 -16.44
N HIS A 238 -12.85 -7.65 -15.49
CA HIS A 238 -12.67 -8.23 -14.15
C HIS A 238 -13.81 -7.91 -13.18
N THR A 239 -14.68 -6.95 -13.50
CA THR A 239 -15.80 -6.57 -12.62
C THR A 239 -16.75 -7.73 -12.34
N PRO A 240 -17.27 -8.49 -13.33
CA PRO A 240 -18.10 -9.65 -13.05
C PRO A 240 -17.33 -10.75 -12.30
N ASP A 241 -16.05 -10.97 -12.60
CA ASP A 241 -15.23 -11.98 -11.92
C ASP A 241 -15.04 -11.63 -10.43
N GLY A 242 -14.74 -10.37 -10.12
CA GLY A 242 -14.62 -9.89 -8.75
C GLY A 242 -15.92 -10.01 -7.96
N ALA A 243 -17.06 -9.64 -8.58
CA ALA A 243 -18.37 -9.79 -7.97
C ALA A 243 -18.73 -11.26 -7.68
N ALA A 244 -18.33 -12.18 -8.58
CA ALA A 244 -18.52 -13.61 -8.37
C ALA A 244 -17.66 -14.15 -7.22
N LEU A 245 -16.38 -13.76 -7.15
CA LEU A 245 -15.48 -14.13 -6.06
C LEU A 245 -15.97 -13.61 -4.70
N GLU A 246 -16.45 -12.37 -4.65
CA GLU A 246 -17.03 -11.78 -3.43
C GLU A 246 -18.32 -12.50 -3.02
N ALA A 247 -19.20 -12.82 -3.97
CA ALA A 247 -20.42 -13.59 -3.69
C ALA A 247 -20.11 -15.00 -3.15
N GLU A 248 -19.10 -15.67 -3.71
CA GLU A 248 -18.62 -16.96 -3.22
C GLU A 248 -18.07 -16.84 -1.78
N TRP A 249 -17.25 -15.82 -1.52
CA TRP A 249 -16.72 -15.56 -0.19
C TRP A 249 -17.83 -15.27 0.82
N ASN A 250 -18.83 -14.46 0.47
CA ASN A 250 -19.99 -14.18 1.33
C ASN A 250 -20.80 -15.43 1.67
N ALA A 251 -20.94 -16.36 0.71
CA ALA A 251 -21.59 -17.65 0.94
C ALA A 251 -20.77 -18.54 1.88
N LYS A 252 -19.44 -18.62 1.67
CA LYS A 252 -18.51 -19.32 2.58
C LYS A 252 -18.56 -18.74 3.99
N PHE A 253 -18.54 -17.42 4.10
CA PHE A 253 -18.61 -16.72 5.37
C PHE A 253 -19.95 -16.97 6.10
N SER A 254 -21.08 -16.97 5.38
CA SER A 254 -22.39 -17.29 5.97
C SER A 254 -22.45 -18.72 6.53
N ALA A 255 -21.82 -19.68 5.85
CA ALA A 255 -21.69 -21.06 6.34
C ALA A 255 -20.76 -21.12 7.58
N TYR A 256 -19.66 -20.37 7.55
CA TYR A 256 -18.73 -20.22 8.68
C TYR A 256 -19.43 -19.65 9.92
N GLU A 257 -20.26 -18.61 9.77
CA GLU A 257 -21.05 -18.05 10.88
C GLU A 257 -21.96 -19.07 11.54
N SER A 258 -22.60 -19.92 10.72
CA SER A 258 -23.51 -20.95 11.22
C SER A 258 -22.78 -22.04 12.01
N LYS A 259 -21.51 -22.30 11.67
CA LYS A 259 -20.71 -23.38 12.27
C LYS A 259 -19.81 -22.90 13.42
N TYR A 260 -19.32 -21.66 13.35
CA TYR A 260 -18.39 -21.04 14.29
C TYR A 260 -18.91 -19.65 14.74
N PRO A 261 -20.06 -19.59 15.41
CA PRO A 261 -20.76 -18.33 15.68
C PRO A 261 -19.98 -17.36 16.56
N GLU A 262 -19.22 -17.86 17.54
CA GLU A 262 -18.41 -17.02 18.44
C GLU A 262 -17.25 -16.35 17.69
N ASP A 263 -16.45 -17.17 16.97
CA ASP A 263 -15.33 -16.68 16.18
C ASP A 263 -15.78 -15.71 15.08
N ALA A 264 -16.92 -15.98 14.44
CA ALA A 264 -17.44 -15.10 13.41
C ALA A 264 -17.96 -13.77 13.97
N ALA A 265 -18.62 -13.79 15.14
CA ALA A 265 -19.06 -12.58 15.82
C ALA A 265 -17.87 -11.71 16.24
N GLU A 266 -16.80 -12.30 16.78
CA GLU A 266 -15.58 -11.57 17.13
C GLU A 266 -14.89 -11.01 15.88
N LEU A 267 -14.73 -11.81 14.82
CA LEU A 267 -14.14 -11.35 13.57
C LEU A 267 -14.93 -10.17 12.97
N LYS A 268 -16.26 -10.23 12.98
CA LYS A 268 -17.12 -9.09 12.59
C LYS A 268 -16.88 -7.87 13.47
N SER A 269 -16.75 -8.06 14.78
CA SER A 269 -16.47 -6.98 15.73
C SER A 269 -15.15 -6.29 15.40
N ILE A 270 -14.10 -7.08 15.10
CA ILE A 270 -12.77 -6.57 14.71
C ILE A 270 -12.87 -5.78 13.39
N VAL A 271 -13.49 -6.35 12.36
CA VAL A 271 -13.59 -5.72 11.03
C VAL A 271 -14.45 -4.45 11.08
N THR A 272 -15.46 -4.40 11.93
CA THR A 272 -16.34 -3.22 12.10
C THR A 272 -15.80 -2.21 13.12
N GLY A 273 -14.72 -2.53 13.83
CA GLY A 273 -14.14 -1.68 14.87
C GLY A 273 -15.03 -1.52 16.11
N VAL A 274 -15.89 -2.49 16.38
CA VAL A 274 -16.76 -2.52 17.57
C VAL A 274 -16.02 -3.22 18.70
N PHE A 275 -15.96 -2.60 19.87
CA PHE A 275 -15.37 -3.21 21.07
C PHE A 275 -16.33 -4.19 21.75
N PRO A 276 -15.83 -5.24 22.42
CA PRO A 276 -16.66 -6.11 23.24
C PRO A 276 -17.41 -5.33 24.32
N ALA A 277 -18.65 -5.71 24.60
CA ALA A 277 -19.44 -5.05 25.65
C ALA A 277 -18.77 -5.21 27.03
N GLY A 278 -18.62 -4.10 27.75
CA GLY A 278 -18.05 -4.11 29.10
C GLY A 278 -16.52 -4.21 29.16
N TRP A 279 -15.81 -4.04 28.03
CA TRP A 279 -14.34 -4.08 27.98
C TRP A 279 -13.69 -3.10 28.95
N GLU A 280 -14.34 -1.96 29.21
CA GLU A 280 -13.87 -0.92 30.12
C GLU A 280 -13.78 -1.39 31.57
N LYS A 281 -14.56 -2.40 31.97
CA LYS A 281 -14.53 -2.97 33.33
C LYS A 281 -13.28 -3.80 33.59
N ALA A 282 -12.55 -4.17 32.54
CA ALA A 282 -11.27 -4.87 32.66
C ALA A 282 -10.09 -3.90 32.92
N LEU A 283 -10.30 -2.59 32.79
CA LEU A 283 -9.29 -1.59 33.11
C LEU A 283 -9.08 -1.53 34.64
N PRO A 284 -7.83 -1.44 35.11
CA PRO A 284 -7.56 -1.31 36.54
C PRO A 284 -8.13 0.01 37.07
N GLU A 285 -8.72 -0.05 38.27
CA GLU A 285 -9.15 1.16 38.97
C GLU A 285 -7.92 1.96 39.43
N LEU A 286 -7.90 3.26 39.12
CA LEU A 286 -6.80 4.18 39.45
C LEU A 286 -6.55 4.34 40.96
N ALA A 287 -7.45 3.85 41.83
CA ALA A 287 -7.42 4.06 43.28
C ALA A 287 -6.25 3.36 44.02
N GLY A 288 -5.46 2.52 43.32
CA GLY A 288 -4.30 1.80 43.90
C GLY A 288 -2.95 2.17 43.30
N LEU A 289 -2.87 3.13 42.37
CA LEU A 289 -1.61 3.53 41.78
C LEU A 289 -0.94 4.62 42.64
N PRO A 290 0.37 4.55 42.89
CA PRO A 290 1.08 5.59 43.62
C PRO A 290 0.97 6.90 42.84
N THR A 291 0.22 7.86 43.37
CA THR A 291 0.25 9.24 42.89
C THR A 291 1.60 9.83 43.27
N MET A 292 2.46 10.07 42.27
CA MET A 292 3.63 10.89 42.50
C MET A 292 3.21 12.36 42.51
N GLU A 293 3.28 13.02 43.66
CA GLU A 293 3.18 14.49 43.70
C GLU A 293 4.39 15.06 42.94
N LEU A 294 4.16 15.63 41.77
CA LEU A 294 5.15 16.48 41.10
C LEU A 294 5.31 17.75 41.95
N ILE A 295 6.31 17.75 42.82
CA ILE A 295 6.75 18.96 43.52
C ILE A 295 7.41 19.87 42.48
N HIS A 296 6.67 20.86 41.99
CA HIS A 296 7.28 21.96 41.25
C HIS A 296 8.24 22.73 42.17
N LYS A 297 9.46 22.99 41.69
CA LYS A 297 10.54 23.69 42.43
C LYS A 297 10.19 25.12 42.88
N ASP A 298 9.05 25.65 42.48
CA ASP A 298 8.60 27.02 42.74
C ASP A 298 7.42 27.14 43.72
N GLY A 299 6.96 26.03 44.32
CA GLY A 299 6.01 26.06 45.43
C GLY A 299 4.59 26.49 45.07
N THR A 300 4.20 26.47 43.80
CA THR A 300 2.83 26.76 43.37
C THR A 300 2.04 25.47 43.08
N HIS A 301 0.82 25.42 43.63
CA HIS A 301 -0.17 24.34 43.77
C HIS A 301 0.01 22.99 43.02
N PRO A 302 -0.30 21.85 43.69
CA PRO A 302 -0.27 20.53 43.05
C PRO A 302 -1.31 20.47 41.93
N THR A 303 -0.86 20.30 40.70
CA THR A 303 -1.71 19.84 39.61
C THR A 303 -1.54 18.33 39.50
N ASN A 304 -2.63 17.59 39.70
CA ASN A 304 -2.65 16.14 39.47
C ASN A 304 -2.44 15.89 37.98
N THR A 305 -1.20 15.62 37.61
CA THR A 305 -0.83 15.21 36.25
C THR A 305 -0.57 13.72 36.28
N PHE A 306 -1.40 12.96 35.58
CA PHE A 306 -1.21 11.52 35.40
C PHE A 306 -0.15 11.30 34.33
N ILE A 307 0.87 10.50 34.64
CA ILE A 307 1.87 10.05 33.66
C ILE A 307 1.24 8.87 32.90
N CYS A 308 1.13 8.99 31.57
CA CYS A 308 0.86 7.86 30.66
C CYS A 308 2.14 7.05 30.44
#